data_AF-A0A2N0M0A6-F1
#
_entry.id   AF-A0A2N0M0A6-F1
#
_cell.length_a   1.000
_cell.length_b   1.000
_cell.length_c   1.000
_cell.angle_alpha   90.00
_cell.angle_beta   90.00
_cell.angle_gamma   90.00
#
_symmetry.space_group_name_H-M   'P 1'
#
loop_
_entity.id
_entity.type
_entity.pdbx_description
1 polymer ?
#
loop_
_entity_poly.entity_id
_entity_poly.type
_entity_poly.pdbx_seq_one_letter_code
_entity_poly.pdbx_strand_id
1 'polypeptide(L)'
;MITPRPDDARRLHDQLLTYLGEDQLIHFLPEPEVLPYERLAVDANTGNQRLTALAALAGAGRFGGAEPDVQPLVVCSVGSAMLYTLPPELMAGVFPATGELSLWKKGDRIRIETVLGQWLDLGYHNEPVVEAPGSFSHRGGILDVFPTGSEWPLRIELWDDEIDTIR
;
A
#
# COMPACT_ATOMS: atom_id res chain seq x y z
N MET A 1 14.63 -0.53 -11.93
CA MET A 1 15.77 -1.37 -12.36
C MET A 1 15.36 -2.83 -12.32
N ILE A 2 15.59 -3.56 -13.41
CA ILE A 2 15.22 -4.98 -13.52
C ILE A 2 16.51 -5.81 -13.51
N THR A 3 16.56 -6.84 -12.68
CA THR A 3 17.66 -7.81 -12.62
C THR A 3 17.20 -9.19 -13.10
N PRO A 4 18.11 -10.11 -13.45
CA PRO A 4 17.71 -11.46 -13.88
C PRO A 4 17.18 -12.36 -12.75
N ARG A 5 17.58 -12.14 -11.49
CA ARG A 5 17.26 -13.03 -10.36
C ARG A 5 16.78 -12.25 -9.12
N PRO A 6 15.90 -12.84 -8.29
CA PRO A 6 15.43 -12.22 -7.04
C PRO A 6 16.56 -11.77 -6.12
N ASP A 7 17.57 -12.63 -5.90
CA ASP A 7 18.70 -12.33 -5.02
C ASP A 7 19.55 -11.16 -5.53
N ASP A 8 19.68 -11.02 -6.85
CA ASP A 8 20.38 -9.90 -7.46
C ASP A 8 19.60 -8.60 -7.29
N ALA A 9 18.26 -8.65 -7.37
CA ALA A 9 17.40 -7.49 -7.13
C ALA A 9 17.50 -7.03 -5.67
N ARG A 10 17.42 -7.95 -4.70
CA ARG A 10 17.52 -7.62 -3.27
C ARG A 10 18.90 -7.04 -2.94
N ARG A 11 19.98 -7.71 -3.39
CA ARG A 11 21.34 -7.21 -3.19
C ARG A 11 21.54 -5.80 -3.78
N LEU A 12 21.01 -5.55 -4.97
CA LEU A 12 21.11 -4.23 -5.60
C LEU A 12 20.32 -3.17 -4.82
N HIS A 13 19.12 -3.49 -4.35
CA HIS A 13 18.32 -2.61 -3.52
C HIS A 13 19.06 -2.20 -2.24
N ASP A 14 19.62 -3.18 -1.52
CA ASP A 14 20.34 -2.92 -0.27
C ASP A 14 21.61 -2.09 -0.49
N GLN A 15 22.32 -2.33 -1.60
CA GLN A 15 23.46 -1.52 -2.03
C GLN A 15 23.06 -0.07 -2.32
N LEU A 16 21.94 0.14 -3.02
CA LEU A 16 21.45 1.49 -3.33
C LEU A 16 21.08 2.26 -2.06
N LEU A 17 20.39 1.64 -1.11
CA LEU A 17 20.12 2.26 0.19
C LEU A 17 21.41 2.59 0.96
N THR A 18 22.39 1.69 0.92
CA THR A 18 23.69 1.92 1.56
C THR A 18 24.44 3.13 0.99
N TYR A 19 24.38 3.35 -0.33
CA TYR A 19 25.11 4.44 -1.00
C TYR A 19 24.35 5.76 -1.05
N LEU A 20 23.02 5.72 -1.15
CA LEU A 20 22.19 6.90 -1.39
C LEU A 20 21.43 7.35 -0.12
N GLY A 21 21.37 6.51 0.92
CA GLY A 21 20.64 6.75 2.16
C GLY A 21 19.26 6.11 2.16
N GLU A 22 18.73 5.84 3.37
CA GLU A 22 17.43 5.20 3.59
C GLU A 22 16.24 6.13 3.30
N ASP A 23 16.46 7.46 3.31
CA ASP A 23 15.42 8.47 3.05
C ASP A 23 15.06 8.61 1.56
N GLN A 24 15.70 7.85 0.67
CA GLN A 24 15.43 7.91 -0.77
C GLN A 24 14.21 7.08 -1.15
N LEU A 25 13.48 7.52 -2.18
CA LEU A 25 12.29 6.83 -2.71
C LEU A 25 12.67 5.59 -3.54
N ILE A 26 13.37 4.64 -2.91
CA ILE A 26 13.87 3.41 -3.52
C ILE A 26 13.08 2.26 -2.93
N HIS A 27 12.32 1.55 -3.77
CA HIS A 27 11.44 0.47 -3.32
C HIS A 27 11.86 -0.87 -3.92
N PHE A 28 11.67 -1.93 -3.14
CA PHE A 28 11.87 -3.30 -3.58
C PHE A 28 10.52 -3.95 -3.94
N LEU A 29 10.42 -4.57 -5.12
CA LEU A 29 9.25 -5.32 -5.56
C LEU A 29 9.59 -6.84 -5.56
N PRO A 30 9.37 -7.55 -4.43
CA PRO A 30 9.74 -8.96 -4.30
C PRO A 30 8.89 -9.88 -5.17
N GLU A 31 9.48 -11.02 -5.57
CA GLU A 31 8.72 -12.18 -6.05
C GLU A 31 8.03 -12.86 -4.87
N PRO A 32 6.73 -13.22 -4.99
CA PRO A 32 6.08 -14.10 -4.03
C PRO A 32 6.77 -15.47 -3.99
N GLU A 33 7.16 -15.95 -2.81
CA GLU A 33 7.74 -17.28 -2.61
C GLU A 33 6.67 -18.38 -2.60
N VAL A 34 5.82 -18.40 -3.63
CA VAL A 34 4.76 -19.40 -3.82
C VAL A 34 4.83 -19.94 -5.24
N LEU A 35 4.79 -21.26 -5.38
CA LEU A 35 4.79 -21.87 -6.70
C LEU A 35 3.47 -21.56 -7.42
N PRO A 36 3.47 -21.52 -8.77
CA PRO A 36 2.23 -21.43 -9.52
C PRO A 36 1.24 -22.52 -9.07
N TYR A 37 -0.01 -22.13 -8.79
CA TYR A 37 -1.10 -23.00 -8.34
C TYR A 37 -0.95 -23.60 -6.94
N GLU A 38 0.06 -23.17 -6.18
CA GLU A 38 0.21 -23.52 -4.78
C GLU A 38 -0.75 -22.68 -3.93
N ARG A 39 -1.53 -23.34 -3.06
CA ARG A 39 -2.49 -22.67 -2.16
C ARG A 39 -1.82 -22.26 -0.85
N LEU A 40 -0.67 -21.62 -0.96
CA LEU A 40 -0.03 -20.95 0.17
C LEU A 40 -0.34 -19.46 0.09
N ALA A 41 -0.60 -18.86 1.25
CA ALA A 41 -0.71 -17.41 1.34
C ALA A 41 0.68 -16.81 1.15
N VAL A 42 0.79 -15.77 0.34
CA VAL A 42 1.98 -14.92 0.30
C VAL A 42 2.16 -14.34 1.70
N ASP A 43 3.38 -14.31 2.22
CA ASP A 43 3.63 -13.71 3.51
C ASP A 43 3.24 -12.23 3.48
N ALA A 44 2.68 -11.74 4.60
CA ALA A 44 2.14 -10.39 4.68
C ALA A 44 3.21 -9.32 4.39
N ASN A 45 4.47 -9.58 4.74
CA ASN A 45 5.58 -8.66 4.48
C ASN A 45 5.86 -8.51 2.98
N THR A 46 5.96 -9.61 2.24
CA THR A 46 6.09 -9.61 0.78
C THR A 46 4.90 -8.92 0.11
N GLY A 47 3.68 -9.22 0.56
CA GLY A 47 2.46 -8.56 0.08
C GLY A 47 2.54 -7.03 0.25
N ASN A 48 2.91 -6.58 1.45
CA ASN A 48 3.05 -5.16 1.78
C ASN A 48 4.16 -4.48 0.97
N GLN A 49 5.34 -5.07 0.86
CA GLN A 49 6.44 -4.54 0.04
C GLN A 49 6.02 -4.35 -1.42
N ARG A 50 5.30 -5.33 -1.97
CA ARG A 50 4.77 -5.23 -3.35
C ARG A 50 3.78 -4.10 -3.48
N LEU A 51 2.85 -3.97 -2.54
CA LEU A 51 1.83 -2.92 -2.56
C LEU A 51 2.45 -1.53 -2.48
N THR A 52 3.42 -1.33 -1.57
CA THR A 52 4.18 -0.07 -1.48
C THR A 52 4.89 0.27 -2.78
N ALA A 53 5.62 -0.68 -3.38
CA ALA A 53 6.36 -0.43 -4.62
C ALA A 53 5.43 -0.13 -5.82
N LEU A 54 4.30 -0.83 -5.92
CA LEU A 54 3.32 -0.65 -6.99
C LEU A 54 2.51 0.65 -6.81
N ALA A 55 2.16 1.01 -5.58
CA ALA A 55 1.50 2.27 -5.27
C ALA A 55 2.41 3.47 -5.58
N ALA A 56 3.70 3.39 -5.25
CA ALA A 56 4.69 4.41 -5.61
C ALA A 56 4.78 4.58 -7.14
N LEU A 57 4.84 3.48 -7.89
CA LEU A 57 4.84 3.53 -9.36
C LEU A 57 3.54 4.11 -9.94
N ALA A 58 2.40 3.72 -9.40
CA ALA A 58 1.09 4.18 -9.86
C ALA A 58 0.90 5.68 -9.60
N GLY A 59 1.27 6.14 -8.40
CA GLY A 59 1.21 7.54 -8.00
C GLY A 59 2.19 8.44 -8.76
N ALA A 60 3.37 7.94 -9.13
CA ALA A 60 4.31 8.67 -9.97
C ALA A 60 3.96 8.65 -11.47
N GLY A 61 3.12 7.71 -11.88
CA GLY A 61 2.62 7.57 -13.24
C GLY A 61 1.42 8.46 -13.53
N ARG A 62 0.75 8.17 -14.65
CA ARG A 62 -0.43 8.91 -15.12
C ARG A 62 -1.70 8.72 -14.27
N PHE A 63 -1.61 7.89 -13.24
CA PHE A 63 -2.74 7.49 -12.41
C PHE A 63 -2.78 8.26 -11.09
N GLY A 64 -1.69 8.96 -10.73
CA GLY A 64 -1.64 9.88 -9.60
C GLY A 64 -2.28 11.24 -9.90
N GLY A 65 -2.66 11.96 -8.83
CA GLY A 65 -3.25 13.30 -8.95
C GLY A 65 -2.25 14.40 -9.33
N ALA A 66 -0.97 14.23 -9.01
CA ALA A 66 0.10 15.17 -9.33
C ALA A 66 1.40 14.42 -9.65
N GLU A 67 2.18 14.90 -10.62
CA GLU A 67 3.51 14.34 -10.89
C GLU A 67 4.46 14.68 -9.72
N PRO A 68 5.13 13.68 -9.12
CA PRO A 68 6.06 13.92 -8.02
C PRO A 68 7.34 14.60 -8.51
N ASP A 69 7.89 15.47 -7.67
CA ASP A 69 9.15 16.19 -7.94
C ASP A 69 10.35 15.20 -8.06
N VAL A 70 10.27 14.09 -7.33
CA VAL A 70 11.24 12.98 -7.39
C VAL A 70 10.51 11.71 -7.82
N GLN A 71 10.97 11.11 -8.90
CA GLN A 71 10.44 9.84 -9.40
C GLN A 71 10.96 8.69 -8.54
N PRO A 72 10.08 7.77 -8.08
CA PRO A 72 10.50 6.62 -7.29
C PRO A 72 11.29 5.62 -8.14
N LEU A 73 12.30 4.99 -7.53
CA LEU A 73 13.09 3.95 -8.14
C LEU A 73 12.64 2.58 -7.62
N VAL A 74 11.98 1.79 -8.47
CA VAL A 74 11.64 0.39 -8.12
C VAL A 74 12.70 -0.58 -8.60
N VAL A 75 13.18 -1.43 -7.72
CA VAL A 75 14.13 -2.52 -7.99
C VAL A 75 13.39 -3.86 -7.93
N CYS A 76 13.51 -4.66 -8.98
CA CYS A 76 12.85 -5.95 -9.08
C CYS A 76 13.65 -6.92 -9.96
N SER A 77 13.30 -8.19 -9.89
CA SER A 77 13.72 -9.19 -10.86
C SER A 77 12.77 -9.23 -12.06
N VAL A 78 13.22 -9.86 -13.15
CA VAL A 78 12.39 -10.08 -14.34
C VAL A 78 11.14 -10.91 -14.04
N GLY A 79 11.23 -11.90 -13.15
CA GLY A 79 10.09 -12.72 -12.73
C GLY A 79 9.02 -11.88 -12.04
N SER A 80 9.43 -11.03 -11.08
CA SER A 80 8.53 -10.14 -10.36
C SER A 80 7.81 -9.15 -11.27
N ALA A 81 8.53 -8.58 -12.25
CA ALA A 81 7.98 -7.60 -13.20
C ALA A 81 6.93 -8.19 -14.15
N MET A 82 6.96 -9.50 -14.38
CA MET A 82 6.05 -10.20 -15.30
C MET A 82 4.77 -10.69 -14.61
N LEU A 83 4.65 -10.54 -13.29
CA LEU A 83 3.45 -10.93 -12.56
C LEU A 83 2.31 -9.95 -12.81
N TYR A 84 1.10 -10.49 -12.99
CA TYR A 84 -0.11 -9.67 -13.00
C TYR A 84 -0.31 -9.02 -11.62
N THR A 85 -0.68 -7.75 -11.63
CA THR A 85 -0.96 -6.95 -10.44
C THR A 85 -2.36 -6.38 -10.49
N LEU A 86 -2.79 -5.73 -9.40
CA LEU A 86 -4.01 -4.93 -9.41
C LEU A 86 -3.90 -3.78 -10.44
N PRO A 87 -5.03 -3.28 -10.95
CA PRO A 87 -5.04 -2.12 -11.85
C PRO A 87 -4.32 -0.91 -11.22
N PRO A 88 -3.55 -0.13 -12.01
CA PRO A 88 -2.81 1.02 -11.50
C PRO A 88 -3.67 2.08 -10.82
N GLU A 89 -4.92 2.26 -11.24
CA GLU A 89 -5.86 3.22 -10.63
C GLU A 89 -6.13 2.87 -9.17
N LEU A 90 -6.35 1.57 -8.90
CA LEU A 90 -6.54 1.07 -7.54
C LEU A 90 -5.27 1.26 -6.70
N MET A 91 -4.09 1.02 -7.31
CA MET A 91 -2.80 1.23 -6.65
C MET A 91 -2.50 2.70 -6.38
N ALA A 92 -3.02 3.63 -7.18
CA ALA A 92 -2.93 5.08 -6.95
C ALA A 92 -3.92 5.58 -5.89
N GLY A 93 -4.68 4.68 -5.25
CA GLY A 93 -5.68 5.04 -4.25
C GLY A 93 -6.97 5.63 -4.85
N VAL A 94 -7.21 5.41 -6.15
CA VAL A 94 -8.46 5.76 -6.83
C VAL A 94 -9.38 4.56 -6.75
N PHE A 95 -10.49 4.71 -6.02
CA PHE A 95 -11.48 3.63 -5.92
C PHE A 95 -12.26 3.49 -7.23
N PRO A 96 -12.26 2.34 -7.91
CA PRO A 96 -12.89 2.18 -9.23
C PRO A 96 -14.40 2.48 -9.24
N ALA A 97 -15.07 2.28 -8.10
CA ALA A 97 -16.51 2.50 -7.97
C ALA A 97 -16.89 3.99 -7.87
N THR A 98 -16.01 4.85 -7.35
CA THR A 98 -16.30 6.27 -7.11
C THR A 98 -15.41 7.21 -7.93
N GLY A 99 -14.25 6.74 -8.38
CA GLY A 99 -13.23 7.59 -9.02
C GLY A 99 -12.55 8.56 -8.05
N GLU A 100 -12.82 8.44 -6.75
CA GLU A 100 -12.30 9.34 -5.72
C GLU A 100 -10.97 8.82 -5.18
N LEU A 101 -10.04 9.75 -4.97
CA LEU A 101 -8.79 9.49 -4.24
C LEU A 101 -9.12 9.28 -2.76
N SER A 102 -8.52 8.26 -2.13
CA SER A 102 -8.61 7.99 -0.70
C SER A 102 -7.85 9.01 0.18
N LEU A 103 -7.94 10.30 -0.13
CA LEU A 103 -7.30 11.36 0.63
C LEU A 103 -8.31 12.00 1.57
N TRP A 104 -8.30 11.58 2.83
CA TRP A 104 -9.16 12.14 3.87
C TRP A 104 -8.46 13.25 4.63
N LYS A 105 -9.22 14.28 5.00
CA LYS A 105 -8.79 15.37 5.87
C LYS A 105 -9.85 15.64 6.95
N LYS A 106 -9.46 16.40 7.96
CA LYS A 106 -10.39 16.91 8.98
C LYS A 106 -11.56 17.64 8.31
N GLY A 107 -12.78 17.34 8.75
CA GLY A 107 -14.04 17.89 8.24
C GLY A 107 -14.65 17.12 7.06
N ASP A 108 -13.96 16.11 6.52
CA ASP A 108 -14.57 15.23 5.52
C ASP A 108 -15.61 14.33 6.18
N ARG A 109 -16.65 13.97 5.43
CA ARG A 109 -17.70 13.06 5.88
C ARG A 109 -17.55 11.68 5.28
N ILE A 110 -17.55 10.66 6.12
CA ILE A 110 -17.40 9.27 5.71
C ILE A 110 -18.55 8.41 6.21
N ARG A 111 -19.05 7.52 5.35
CA ARG A 111 -20.00 6.48 5.74
C ARG A 111 -19.23 5.25 6.18
N ILE A 112 -19.18 5.02 7.49
CA ILE A 112 -18.37 3.95 8.10
C ILE A 112 -18.66 2.60 7.44
N GLU A 113 -19.92 2.20 7.30
CA GLU A 113 -20.27 0.88 6.74
C GLU A 113 -19.76 0.71 5.30
N THR A 114 -19.73 1.79 4.52
CA THR A 114 -19.22 1.77 3.15
C THR A 114 -17.71 1.61 3.14
N VAL A 115 -17.01 2.38 3.99
CA VAL A 115 -15.54 2.32 4.14
C VAL A 115 -15.10 0.94 4.60
N LEU A 116 -15.75 0.38 5.61
CA LEU A 116 -15.40 -0.94 6.14
C LEU A 116 -15.60 -2.03 5.09
N GLY A 117 -16.69 -1.97 4.32
CA GLY A 117 -16.93 -2.88 3.19
C GLY A 117 -15.83 -2.77 2.13
N GLN A 118 -15.45 -1.55 1.75
CA GLN A 118 -14.37 -1.32 0.79
C GLN A 118 -13.03 -1.87 1.28
N TRP A 119 -12.70 -1.69 2.55
CA TRP A 119 -11.47 -2.23 3.12
C TRP A 119 -11.45 -3.75 3.15
N LEU A 120 -12.58 -4.39 3.47
CA LEU A 120 -12.71 -5.86 3.37
C LEU A 120 -12.55 -6.35 1.93
N ASP A 121 -13.15 -5.65 0.95
CA ASP A 121 -13.01 -5.97 -0.47
C ASP A 121 -11.57 -5.78 -0.98
N LEU A 122 -10.82 -4.85 -0.38
CA LEU A 122 -9.39 -4.67 -0.59
C LEU A 122 -8.52 -5.70 0.13
N GLY A 123 -9.11 -6.58 0.95
CA GLY A 123 -8.40 -7.63 1.69
C GLY A 123 -7.80 -7.17 3.02
N TYR A 124 -8.24 -6.02 3.56
CA TYR A 124 -7.89 -5.64 4.92
C TYR A 124 -8.63 -6.53 5.93
N HIS A 125 -7.98 -6.77 7.07
CA HIS A 125 -8.52 -7.62 8.14
C HIS A 125 -9.06 -6.76 9.28
N ASN A 126 -10.28 -7.07 9.73
CA ASN A 126 -10.82 -6.49 10.95
C ASN A 126 -10.20 -7.21 12.16
N GLU A 127 -9.37 -6.49 12.91
CA GLU A 127 -8.68 -7.01 14.08
C GLU A 127 -9.09 -6.24 15.34
N PRO A 128 -9.09 -6.89 16.52
CA PRO A 128 -9.36 -6.17 17.77
C PRO A 128 -8.32 -5.08 18.06
N VAL A 129 -7.06 -5.30 17.70
CA VAL A 129 -5.95 -4.37 17.88
C VAL A 129 -5.17 -4.34 16.57
N VAL A 130 -4.91 -3.14 16.07
CA VAL A 130 -4.20 -2.94 14.80
C VAL A 130 -2.69 -3.01 15.06
N GLU A 131 -2.07 -4.11 14.66
CA GLU A 131 -0.64 -4.37 14.89
C GLU A 131 0.17 -4.50 13.59
N ALA A 132 -0.47 -4.77 12.46
CA ALA A 132 0.20 -5.03 11.18
C ALA A 132 -0.45 -4.25 10.02
N PRO A 133 0.33 -3.86 8.99
CA PRO A 133 -0.22 -3.23 7.81
C PRO A 133 -1.24 -4.13 7.12
N GLY A 134 -2.34 -3.54 6.65
CA GLY A 134 -3.48 -4.28 6.10
C GLY A 134 -4.49 -4.73 7.15
N SER A 135 -4.41 -4.24 8.39
CA SER A 135 -5.47 -4.42 9.39
C SER A 135 -6.13 -3.11 9.81
N PHE A 136 -7.36 -3.22 10.31
CA PHE A 136 -8.13 -2.11 10.84
C PHE A 136 -8.98 -2.57 12.03
N SER A 137 -9.41 -1.63 12.87
CA SER A 137 -10.38 -1.86 13.93
C SER A 137 -11.37 -0.71 13.99
N HIS A 138 -12.63 -1.00 14.33
CA HIS A 138 -13.68 0.00 14.45
C HIS A 138 -14.40 -0.15 15.79
N ARG A 139 -14.48 0.94 16.56
CA ARG A 139 -15.11 0.98 17.88
C ARG A 139 -15.82 2.32 18.11
N GLY A 140 -17.13 2.36 17.84
CA GLY A 140 -17.92 3.59 18.00
C GLY A 140 -17.44 4.66 17.03
N GLY A 141 -17.08 5.85 17.52
CA GLY A 141 -16.52 6.92 16.68
C GLY A 141 -15.02 6.80 16.40
N ILE A 142 -14.38 5.64 16.66
CA ILE A 142 -12.93 5.47 16.49
C ILE A 142 -12.68 4.40 15.43
N LEU A 143 -11.83 4.74 14.47
CA LEU A 143 -11.36 3.86 13.42
C LEU A 143 -9.84 3.85 13.43
N ASP A 144 -9.26 2.70 13.79
CA ASP A 144 -7.82 2.47 13.66
C ASP A 144 -7.58 1.74 12.35
N VAL A 145 -6.60 2.17 11.57
CA VAL A 145 -6.22 1.51 10.32
C VAL A 145 -4.71 1.54 10.19
N PHE A 146 -4.12 0.45 9.68
CA PHE A 146 -2.73 0.44 9.28
C PHE A 146 -2.67 0.33 7.76
N PRO A 147 -2.62 1.48 7.04
CA PRO A 147 -2.55 1.48 5.60
C PRO A 147 -1.30 0.75 5.14
N THR A 148 -1.48 -0.03 4.08
CA THR A 148 -0.36 -0.68 3.40
C THR A 148 0.55 0.40 2.80
N GLY A 149 1.83 0.40 3.21
CA GLY A 149 2.80 1.42 2.81
C GLY A 149 2.93 2.62 3.74
N SER A 150 2.12 2.73 4.81
CA SER A 150 2.40 3.66 5.90
C SER A 150 3.49 3.09 6.82
N GLU A 151 4.30 3.94 7.44
CA GLU A 151 5.22 3.53 8.51
C GLU A 151 4.50 3.23 9.82
N TRP A 152 3.39 3.94 10.08
CA TRP A 152 2.66 3.90 11.34
C TRP A 152 1.16 3.70 11.11
N PRO A 153 0.46 3.02 12.02
CA PRO A 153 -1.00 2.98 12.01
C PRO A 153 -1.57 4.37 12.28
N LEU A 154 -2.72 4.64 11.69
CA LEU A 154 -3.47 5.89 11.84
C LEU A 154 -4.72 5.64 12.68
N ARG A 155 -5.03 6.59 13.56
CA ARG A 155 -6.27 6.66 14.32
C ARG A 155 -7.11 7.82 13.82
N ILE A 156 -8.33 7.50 13.38
CA ILE A 156 -9.33 8.43 12.91
C ILE A 156 -10.43 8.50 13.98
N GLU A 157 -10.68 9.70 14.50
CA GLU A 157 -11.76 10.00 15.43
C GLU A 157 -12.87 10.75 14.67
N LEU A 158 -14.08 10.22 14.79
CA LEU A 158 -15.29 10.67 14.12
C LEU A 158 -16.24 11.28 15.13
N TRP A 159 -16.87 12.38 14.73
CA TRP A 159 -18.06 12.93 15.37
C TRP A 159 -19.25 12.72 14.44
N ASP A 160 -20.09 11.73 14.76
CA ASP A 160 -21.14 11.22 13.87
C ASP A 160 -20.55 10.69 12.56
N ASP A 161 -20.80 11.33 11.42
CA ASP A 161 -20.23 10.98 10.11
C ASP A 161 -19.03 11.83 9.69
N GLU A 162 -18.56 12.76 10.55
CA GLU A 162 -17.52 13.74 10.22
C GLU A 162 -16.17 13.42 10.90
N ILE A 163 -15.07 13.50 10.14
CA ILE A 163 -13.71 13.33 10.66
C ILE A 163 -13.33 14.53 11.53
N ASP A 164 -13.20 14.30 12.84
CA ASP A 164 -12.71 15.32 13.77
C ASP A 164 -11.18 15.33 13.83
N THR A 165 -10.54 14.17 13.99
CA THR A 165 -9.07 14.09 14.13
C THR A 165 -8.50 12.86 13.40
N ILE A 166 -7.35 13.03 12.75
CA ILE A 166 -6.51 11.94 12.22
C ILE A 166 -5.14 12.10 12.89
N ARG A 167 -4.63 11.03 13.50
CA ARG A 167 -3.31 11.01 14.14
C ARG A 167 -2.60 9.69 13.96
#